data_AF-A0A2S0RHB5-F1
#
_entry.id   AF-A0A2S0RHB5-F1
#
_cell.length_a   1.000
_cell.length_b   1.000
_cell.length_c   1.000
_cell.angle_alpha   90.00
_cell.angle_beta   90.00
_cell.angle_gamma   90.00
#
_symmetry.space_group_name_H-M   'P 1'
#
loop_
_entity.id
_entity.type
_entity.pdbx_description
1 polymer ?
#
loop_
_entity_poly.entity_id
_entity_poly.type
_entity_poly.pdbx_seq_one_letter_code
_entity_poly.pdbx_strand_id
1 'polypeptide(L)'
;MKNLIFLFLIFINFFCSAQQKAIADYVKTESNGGKLDFAKVAEEQAQGAYFIRFGNVLYNKKDFAILLWGTAVKSLGIEKIDEAIRLWEEINKRLLTEAEKKALKTGFETKIEN
;
A
#
# COMPACT_ATOMS: atom_id res chain seq x y z
N MET A 1 -22.38 -35.65 -2.35
CA MET A 1 -22.32 -34.29 -1.75
C MET A 1 -20.90 -33.84 -1.38
N LYS A 2 -20.04 -34.69 -0.78
CA LYS A 2 -18.62 -34.34 -0.48
C LYS A 2 -17.81 -33.87 -1.69
N ASN A 3 -17.97 -34.51 -2.86
CA ASN A 3 -17.21 -34.15 -4.07
C ASN A 3 -17.61 -32.78 -4.66
N LEU A 4 -18.85 -32.32 -4.42
CA LEU A 4 -19.33 -31.02 -4.89
C LEU A 4 -18.82 -29.86 -4.01
N ILE A 5 -18.72 -30.10 -2.69
CA ILE A 5 -18.11 -29.15 -1.73
C ILE A 5 -16.61 -29.00 -2.01
N PHE A 6 -15.93 -30.09 -2.36
CA PHE A 6 -14.50 -30.08 -2.68
C PHE A 6 -14.20 -29.26 -3.95
N LEU A 7 -15.03 -29.38 -4.99
CA LEU A 7 -14.94 -28.55 -6.18
C LEU A 7 -15.20 -27.07 -5.87
N PHE A 8 -16.21 -26.76 -5.06
CA PHE A 8 -16.53 -25.37 -4.67
C PHE A 8 -15.39 -24.69 -3.91
N LEU A 9 -14.71 -25.42 -3.01
CA LEU A 9 -13.54 -24.90 -2.27
C LEU A 9 -12.33 -24.64 -3.18
N ILE A 10 -12.13 -25.45 -4.23
CA ILE A 10 -11.05 -25.23 -5.20
C ILE A 10 -11.30 -23.95 -6.03
N PHE A 11 -12.55 -23.72 -6.46
CA PHE A 11 -12.91 -22.53 -7.23
C PHE A 11 -12.72 -21.21 -6.45
N ILE A 12 -13.02 -21.20 -5.15
CA ILE A 12 -12.85 -20.00 -4.30
C ILE A 12 -11.36 -19.61 -4.20
N ASN A 13 -10.47 -20.59 -4.01
CA ASN A 13 -9.03 -20.32 -3.89
C ASN A 13 -8.41 -19.78 -5.19
N PHE A 14 -8.91 -20.24 -6.35
CA PHE A 14 -8.41 -19.80 -7.66
C PHE A 14 -8.82 -18.35 -7.97
N PHE A 15 -10.06 -17.98 -7.66
CA PHE A 15 -10.57 -16.64 -7.92
C PHE A 15 -9.91 -15.57 -7.04
N CYS A 16 -9.67 -15.90 -5.77
CA CYS A 16 -8.95 -15.02 -4.84
C CYS A 16 -7.50 -14.73 -5.32
N SER A 17 -6.80 -15.75 -5.83
CA SER A 17 -5.42 -15.60 -6.32
C SER A 17 -5.31 -14.70 -7.56
N ALA A 18 -6.26 -14.82 -8.51
CA ALA A 18 -6.28 -13.98 -9.71
C ALA A 18 -6.57 -12.51 -9.37
N GLN A 19 -7.49 -12.25 -8.44
CA GLN A 19 -7.82 -10.91 -7.97
C GLN A 19 -6.61 -10.24 -7.29
N GLN A 20 -5.92 -10.96 -6.41
CA GLN A 20 -4.73 -10.42 -5.74
C GLN A 20 -3.61 -10.09 -6.73
N LYS A 21 -3.42 -10.90 -7.78
CA LYS A 21 -2.48 -10.60 -8.85
C LYS A 21 -2.85 -9.31 -9.59
N ALA A 22 -4.13 -9.13 -9.94
CA ALA A 22 -4.59 -7.93 -10.64
C ALA A 22 -4.37 -6.66 -9.79
N ILE A 23 -4.63 -6.73 -8.48
CA ILE A 23 -4.36 -5.62 -7.55
C ILE A 23 -2.86 -5.31 -7.52
N ALA A 24 -2.00 -6.32 -7.35
CA ALA A 24 -0.55 -6.11 -7.32
C ALA A 24 -0.01 -5.53 -8.64
N ASP A 25 -0.49 -5.99 -9.79
CA ASP A 25 -0.12 -5.47 -11.10
C ASP A 25 -0.55 -4.00 -11.25
N TYR A 26 -1.79 -3.66 -10.86
CA TYR A 26 -2.26 -2.27 -10.84
C TYR A 26 -1.40 -1.38 -9.95
N VAL A 27 -1.09 -1.84 -8.73
CA VAL A 27 -0.25 -1.09 -7.80
C VAL A 27 1.14 -0.85 -8.41
N LYS A 28 1.75 -1.84 -9.05
CA LYS A 28 3.05 -1.69 -9.72
C LYS A 28 3.02 -0.63 -10.81
N THR A 29 2.00 -0.66 -11.67
CA THR A 29 1.86 0.29 -12.77
C THR A 29 1.62 1.71 -12.27
N GLU A 30 0.82 1.89 -11.23
CA GLU A 30 0.39 3.22 -10.79
C GLU A 30 1.33 3.89 -9.77
N SER A 31 2.29 3.15 -9.19
CA SER A 31 3.15 3.67 -8.12
C SER A 31 4.26 4.62 -8.57
N ASN A 32 4.60 4.63 -9.87
CA ASN A 32 5.65 5.48 -10.43
C ASN A 32 5.06 6.34 -11.55
N GLY A 33 4.80 7.62 -11.29
CA GLY A 33 4.17 8.55 -12.23
C GLY A 33 2.67 8.34 -12.48
N GLY A 34 2.04 7.38 -11.79
CA GLY A 34 0.61 7.09 -11.88
C GLY A 34 -0.18 7.58 -10.67
N LYS A 35 -1.38 7.03 -10.47
CA LYS A 35 -2.33 7.43 -9.41
C LYS A 35 -1.88 7.11 -7.99
N LEU A 36 -0.90 6.22 -7.83
CA LEU A 36 -0.32 5.88 -6.53
C LEU A 36 1.06 6.53 -6.33
N ASP A 37 1.47 7.45 -7.20
CA ASP A 37 2.63 8.29 -6.98
C ASP A 37 2.25 9.51 -6.13
N PHE A 38 2.46 9.39 -4.82
CA PHE A 38 2.09 10.42 -3.84
C PHE A 38 3.17 11.48 -3.61
N ALA A 39 4.25 11.52 -4.41
CA ALA A 39 5.32 12.50 -4.21
C ALA A 39 4.79 13.94 -4.34
N LYS A 40 3.96 14.21 -5.35
CA LYS A 40 3.35 15.53 -5.56
C LYS A 40 2.34 15.88 -4.46
N VAL A 41 1.51 14.91 -4.05
CA VAL A 41 0.54 15.10 -2.97
C VAL A 41 1.24 15.47 -1.66
N ALA A 42 2.35 14.80 -1.35
CA ALA A 42 3.15 15.12 -0.18
C ALA A 42 3.79 16.52 -0.27
N GLU A 43 4.28 16.91 -1.46
CA GLU A 43 4.83 18.25 -1.68
C GLU A 43 3.76 19.35 -1.46
N GLU A 44 2.56 19.16 -2.03
CA GLU A 44 1.44 20.07 -1.88
C GLU A 44 0.99 20.18 -0.42
N GLN A 45 0.88 19.05 0.27
CA GLN A 45 0.46 19.01 1.68
C GLN A 45 1.51 19.59 2.62
N ALA A 46 2.79 19.58 2.24
CA ALA A 46 3.83 20.26 2.98
C ALA A 46 3.70 21.79 2.94
N GLN A 47 3.07 22.36 1.90
CA GLN A 47 2.91 23.82 1.74
C GLN A 47 4.23 24.60 1.94
N GLY A 48 5.34 24.06 1.41
CA GLY A 48 6.68 24.63 1.56
C GLY A 48 7.39 24.30 2.88
N ALA A 49 6.76 23.59 3.81
CA ALA A 49 7.39 23.14 5.04
C ALA A 49 8.33 21.93 4.81
N TYR A 50 9.30 21.76 5.72
CA TYR A 50 10.19 20.60 5.72
C TYR A 50 9.52 19.31 6.20
N PHE A 51 8.50 19.43 7.06
CA PHE A 51 7.83 18.31 7.70
C PHE A 51 6.31 18.45 7.64
N ILE A 52 5.63 17.32 7.55
CA ILE A 52 4.17 17.19 7.54
C ILE A 52 3.77 16.49 8.83
N ARG A 53 2.81 17.07 9.55
CA ARG A 53 2.25 16.47 10.77
C ARG A 53 1.14 15.50 10.41
N PHE A 54 1.24 14.27 10.92
CA PHE A 54 0.17 13.28 10.88
C PHE A 54 0.01 12.66 12.27
N GLY A 55 -1.13 12.93 12.90
CA GLY A 55 -1.33 12.68 14.32
C GLY A 55 -0.24 13.36 15.17
N ASN A 56 0.48 12.56 15.95
CA ASN A 56 1.56 13.03 16.84
C ASN A 56 2.97 12.91 16.24
N VAL A 57 3.09 12.50 14.97
CA VAL A 57 4.39 12.27 14.31
C VAL A 57 4.61 13.30 13.20
N LEU A 58 5.86 13.75 13.05
CA LEU A 58 6.31 14.58 11.94
C LEU A 58 7.03 13.68 10.92
N TYR A 59 6.60 13.77 9.67
CA TYR A 59 7.19 13.04 8.55
C TYR A 59 7.88 14.03 7.60
N ASN A 60 9.03 13.65 7.05
CA ASN A 60 9.51 14.35 5.85
C ASN A 60 8.59 13.97 4.67
N LYS A 61 8.70 14.71 3.57
CA LYS A 61 7.83 14.54 2.40
C LYS A 61 7.87 13.12 1.82
N LYS A 62 9.06 12.50 1.76
CA LYS A 62 9.25 11.14 1.24
C LYS A 62 8.51 10.11 2.11
N ASP A 63 8.71 10.17 3.42
CA ASP A 63 8.09 9.22 4.34
C ASP A 63 6.56 9.43 4.38
N PHE A 64 6.10 10.67 4.25
CA PHE A 64 4.67 10.96 4.15
C PHE A 64 4.04 10.42 2.85
N ALA A 65 4.73 10.52 1.72
CA ALA A 65 4.27 9.88 0.47
C ALA A 65 4.16 8.35 0.62
N ILE A 66 5.08 7.72 1.34
CA ILE A 66 5.05 6.28 1.64
C ILE A 66 3.89 5.94 2.59
N LEU A 67 3.57 6.80 3.55
CA LEU A 67 2.38 6.68 4.40
C LEU A 67 1.11 6.68 3.56
N LEU A 68 0.94 7.68 2.69
CA LEU A 68 -0.22 7.78 1.79
C LEU A 68 -0.33 6.54 0.88
N TRP A 69 0.81 6.06 0.37
CA TRP A 69 0.87 4.83 -0.41
C TRP A 69 0.39 3.61 0.38
N GLY A 70 0.85 3.46 1.63
CA GLY A 70 0.42 2.40 2.55
C GLY A 70 -1.08 2.39 2.79
N THR A 71 -1.68 3.57 2.99
CA THR A 71 -3.14 3.73 3.11
C THR A 71 -3.86 3.31 1.81
N ALA A 72 -3.36 3.78 0.66
CA ALA A 72 -3.97 3.49 -0.63
C ALA A 72 -3.94 1.98 -0.95
N VAL A 73 -2.81 1.29 -0.79
CA VAL A 73 -2.73 -0.14 -1.09
C VAL A 73 -3.58 -1.00 -0.16
N LYS A 74 -3.74 -0.58 1.11
CA LYS A 74 -4.69 -1.24 2.02
C LYS A 74 -6.12 -1.10 1.50
N SER A 75 -6.50 0.11 1.06
CA SER A 75 -7.83 0.37 0.53
C SER A 75 -8.13 -0.39 -0.77
N LEU A 76 -7.10 -0.71 -1.55
CA LEU A 76 -7.19 -1.50 -2.78
C LEU A 76 -7.31 -3.02 -2.55
N GLY A 77 -7.14 -3.49 -1.31
CA GLY A 77 -7.33 -4.90 -0.95
C GLY A 77 -6.05 -5.69 -0.67
N ILE A 78 -4.89 -5.04 -0.55
CA ILE A 78 -3.71 -5.70 0.04
C ILE A 78 -3.96 -5.85 1.54
N GLU A 79 -4.06 -7.10 2.02
CA GLU A 79 -4.53 -7.36 3.38
C GLU A 79 -3.41 -7.34 4.42
N LYS A 80 -2.21 -7.77 4.04
CA LYS A 80 -1.07 -7.95 4.95
C LYS A 80 0.02 -6.91 4.73
N ILE A 81 0.52 -6.37 5.85
CA ILE A 81 1.61 -5.38 5.84
C ILE A 81 2.88 -5.93 5.17
N ASP A 82 3.23 -7.19 5.40
CA ASP A 82 4.42 -7.81 4.80
C ASP A 82 4.31 -7.95 3.27
N GLU A 83 3.10 -8.02 2.73
CA GLU A 83 2.86 -8.03 1.28
C GLU A 83 3.03 -6.62 0.72
N ALA A 84 2.50 -5.60 1.41
CA ALA A 84 2.69 -4.20 1.03
C ALA A 84 4.16 -3.76 1.06
N ILE A 85 4.91 -4.14 2.11
CA ILE A 85 6.36 -3.87 2.22
C ILE A 85 7.11 -4.50 1.03
N ARG A 86 6.90 -5.79 0.78
CA ARG A 86 7.56 -6.49 -0.34
C ARG A 86 7.23 -5.87 -1.68
N LEU A 87 5.97 -5.50 -1.89
CA LEU A 87 5.52 -4.88 -3.13
C LEU A 87 6.18 -3.52 -3.34
N TRP A 88 6.26 -2.70 -2.30
CA TRP A 88 6.93 -1.40 -2.34
C TRP A 88 8.42 -1.56 -2.70
N GLU A 89 9.11 -2.48 -2.04
CA GLU A 89 10.54 -2.74 -2.27
C GLU A 89 10.80 -3.30 -3.68
N GLU A 90 9.90 -4.13 -4.20
CA GLU A 90 9.96 -4.65 -5.56
C GLU A 90 9.83 -3.53 -6.60
N ILE A 91 8.89 -2.61 -6.39
CA ILE A 91 8.64 -1.46 -7.28
C ILE A 91 9.85 -0.52 -7.28
N ASN A 92 10.41 -0.24 -6.10
CA ASN A 92 11.47 0.74 -5.91
C ASN A 92 12.88 0.16 -6.05
N LYS A 93 13.02 -1.16 -6.24
CA LYS A 93 14.30 -1.88 -6.39
C LYS A 93 15.27 -1.62 -5.23
N ARG A 94 14.75 -1.37 -4.04
CA ARG A 94 15.53 -1.17 -2.81
C ARG A 94 14.70 -1.52 -1.58
N LEU A 95 15.39 -1.80 -0.49
CA LEU A 95 14.75 -1.99 0.80
C LEU A 95 14.26 -0.66 1.39
N LEU A 96 13.19 -0.74 2.18
CA LEU A 96 12.75 0.36 3.03
C LEU A 96 13.71 0.51 4.21
N THR A 97 14.03 1.76 4.54
CA THR A 97 14.66 2.10 5.83
C THR A 97 13.65 1.95 6.96
N GLU A 98 14.11 1.89 8.21
CA GLU A 98 13.22 1.71 9.37
C GLU A 98 12.19 2.85 9.52
N ALA A 99 12.57 4.09 9.20
CA ALA A 99 11.65 5.23 9.19
C ALA A 99 10.57 5.07 8.12
N GLU A 100 10.94 4.66 6.91
CA GLU A 100 10.02 4.44 5.81
C GLU A 100 9.08 3.25 6.07
N LYS A 101 9.59 2.14 6.62
CA LYS A 101 8.75 1.01 7.05
C LYS A 101 7.71 1.43 8.08
N LYS A 102 8.12 2.25 9.05
CA LYS A 102 7.21 2.79 10.07
C LYS A 102 6.13 3.67 9.43
N ALA A 103 6.50 4.52 8.48
CA ALA A 103 5.55 5.36 7.76
C ALA A 103 4.54 4.53 6.95
N LEU A 104 5.02 3.54 6.19
CA LEU A 104 4.18 2.60 5.44
C LEU A 104 3.20 1.88 6.38
N LYS A 105 3.71 1.35 7.49
CA LYS A 105 2.90 0.67 8.51
C LYS A 105 1.84 1.58 9.10
N THR A 106 2.19 2.81 9.47
CA THR A 106 1.22 3.80 9.96
C THR A 106 0.11 4.04 8.94
N GLY A 107 0.46 4.25 7.67
CA GLY A 107 -0.53 4.44 6.61
C GLY A 107 -1.43 3.23 6.41
N PHE A 108 -0.85 2.03 6.40
CA PHE A 108 -1.54 0.76 6.19
C PHE A 108 -2.50 0.40 7.33
N GLU A 109 -2.18 0.78 8.56
CA GLU A 109 -2.98 0.52 9.75
C GLU A 109 -3.98 1.64 10.07
N THR A 110 -3.86 2.80 9.41
CA THR A 110 -4.80 3.90 9.57
C THR A 110 -6.16 3.45 9.04
N LYS A 111 -7.17 3.47 9.92
CA LYS A 111 -8.55 3.29 9.50
C LYS A 111 -8.96 4.52 8.70
N ILE A 112 -9.35 4.33 7.45
CA ILE A 112 -10.06 5.38 6.70
C ILE A 112 -11.44 5.47 7.36
N GLU A 113 -11.69 6.52 8.12
CA GLU A 113 -13.06 6.91 8.49
C GLU A 113 -13.70 7.41 7.18
N ASN A 114 -14.65 6.63 6.65
CA ASN A 114 -15.47 7.00 5.50
C ASN A 114 -16.56 7.99 5.92
#